data_AF-X0ZAE8-F1
#
_entry.id   AF-X0ZAE8-F1
#
_cell.length_a   1.000
_cell.length_b   1.000
_cell.length_c   1.000
_cell.angle_alpha   90.00
_cell.angle_beta   90.00
_cell.angle_gamma   90.00
#
_symmetry.space_group_name_H-M   'P 1'
#
loop_
_entity.id
_entity.type
_entity.pdbx_description
1 polymer ?
#
loop_
_entity_poly.entity_id
_entity_poly.type
_entity_poly.pdbx_seq_one_letter_code
_entity_poly.pdbx_strand_id
1 'polypeptide(L)'
;TKELIREEIEIPNLIIEILDNKIGYVRYIRFIEGGANRLKNELEKLSDQGIEALILDLRGNTGGLLSDAVNLAQLFINRGNIVIVKEKADTITYRGKDTPYAQIPLVVIVDKYSASASEILAGALQDHNRAKLVGNTTFGKSTVQQIFSLPDSSGIKFTTANYYLPSERSIEEIGIIPDIIINDDDKTEEDEQLEVAKKITLEIIEENKTSQINKDGK
;
A
#
# COMPACT_ATOMS: atom_id res chain seq x y z
N THR A 1 20.78 -4.35 41.74
CA THR A 1 20.14 -4.96 40.56
C THR A 1 19.28 -3.89 39.91
N LYS A 2 19.56 -3.45 38.68
CA LYS A 2 18.67 -2.49 37.99
C LYS A 2 17.44 -3.26 37.52
N GLU A 3 16.26 -2.91 38.04
CA GLU A 3 14.99 -3.38 37.50
C GLU A 3 14.78 -2.73 36.13
N LEU A 4 14.70 -3.54 35.08
CA LEU A 4 14.23 -3.12 33.78
C LEU A 4 12.70 -3.11 33.84
N ILE A 5 12.10 -1.92 33.85
CA ILE A 5 10.66 -1.75 33.71
C ILE A 5 10.34 -2.04 32.24
N ARG A 6 9.46 -3.02 32.00
CA ARG A 6 9.00 -3.37 30.66
C ARG A 6 8.06 -2.27 30.17
N GLU A 7 8.57 -1.37 29.35
CA GLU A 7 7.77 -0.39 28.63
C GLU A 7 7.20 -1.04 27.36
N GLU A 8 5.94 -0.78 27.05
CA GLU A 8 5.32 -1.21 25.80
C GLU A 8 5.90 -0.37 24.67
N ILE A 9 6.88 -0.91 23.94
CA ILE A 9 7.43 -0.25 22.75
C ILE A 9 6.39 -0.39 21.64
N GLU A 10 5.52 0.61 21.47
CA GLU A 10 4.67 0.70 20.29
C GLU A 10 5.56 0.95 19.06
N ILE A 11 5.75 -0.09 18.25
CA ILE A 11 6.38 0.06 16.93
C ILE A 11 5.35 0.77 16.03
N PRO A 12 5.65 1.97 15.49
CA PRO A 12 4.71 2.68 14.65
C PRO A 12 4.39 1.86 13.40
N ASN A 13 3.12 1.80 13.01
CA ASN A 13 2.70 1.09 11.79
C ASN A 13 2.92 1.90 10.51
N LEU A 14 3.15 3.21 10.65
CA LEU A 14 3.43 4.13 9.55
C LEU A 14 4.32 5.27 10.01
N ILE A 15 5.09 5.83 9.08
CA ILE A 15 5.85 7.09 9.22
C ILE A 15 5.34 8.06 8.15
N ILE A 16 5.23 9.34 8.50
CA ILE A 16 4.72 10.38 7.61
C ILE A 16 5.64 11.58 7.62
N GLU A 17 5.92 12.08 6.42
CA GLU A 17 6.70 13.29 6.18
C GLU A 17 6.05 14.10 5.05
N ILE A 18 6.24 15.41 5.07
CA ILE A 18 5.96 16.26 3.91
C ILE A 18 7.30 16.54 3.24
N LEU A 19 7.41 16.11 1.99
CA LEU A 19 8.55 16.40 1.14
C LEU A 19 8.34 17.72 0.42
N ASP A 20 9.39 18.18 -0.28
CA ASP A 20 9.30 19.33 -1.17
C ASP A 20 8.15 19.18 -2.19
N ASN A 21 7.70 20.30 -2.75
CA ASN A 21 6.59 20.35 -3.71
C ASN A 21 5.26 19.82 -3.15
N LYS A 22 5.09 19.84 -1.82
CA LYS A 22 3.86 19.44 -1.12
C LYS A 22 3.47 17.98 -1.39
N ILE A 23 4.46 17.10 -1.50
CA ILE A 23 4.25 15.66 -1.62
C ILE A 23 4.20 15.07 -0.22
N GLY A 24 3.08 14.44 0.14
CA GLY A 24 3.02 13.64 1.37
C GLY A 24 3.71 12.29 1.15
N TYR A 25 4.72 11.98 1.95
CA TYR A 25 5.37 10.68 1.97
C TYR A 25 4.85 9.85 3.13
N VAL A 26 4.42 8.63 2.83
CA VAL A 26 3.88 7.69 3.81
C VAL A 26 4.65 6.39 3.68
N ARG A 27 5.46 6.04 4.68
CA ARG A 27 6.05 4.70 4.78
C ARG A 27 5.13 3.82 5.61
N TYR A 28 4.47 2.86 4.99
CA TYR A 28 3.57 1.95 5.68
C TYR A 28 4.33 0.69 6.07
N ILE A 29 4.67 0.56 7.35
CA ILE A 29 5.60 -0.44 7.87
C ILE A 29 4.93 -1.80 8.02
N ARG A 30 3.67 -1.82 8.47
CA ARG A 30 2.94 -3.06 8.73
C ARG A 30 1.42 -2.87 8.70
N PHE A 31 0.73 -3.89 8.20
CA PHE A 31 -0.73 -3.95 8.23
C PHE A 31 -1.24 -4.48 9.57
N ILE A 32 -1.82 -3.60 10.37
CA ILE A 32 -2.28 -3.88 11.75
C ILE A 32 -3.73 -3.44 11.93
N GLU A 33 -4.35 -3.82 13.04
CA GLU A 33 -5.69 -3.36 13.35
C GLU A 33 -5.72 -1.83 13.49
N GLY A 34 -6.64 -1.18 12.77
CA GLY A 34 -6.80 0.27 12.78
C GLY A 34 -5.74 1.07 12.02
N GLY A 35 -4.79 0.43 11.33
CA GLY A 35 -3.72 1.12 10.61
C GLY A 35 -4.22 2.04 9.49
N ALA A 36 -5.18 1.58 8.69
CA ALA A 36 -5.83 2.39 7.66
C ALA A 36 -6.58 3.61 8.24
N ASN A 37 -7.19 3.47 9.42
CA ASN A 37 -7.83 4.60 10.09
C ASN A 37 -6.81 5.63 10.58
N ARG A 38 -5.64 5.16 11.08
CA ARG A 38 -4.53 6.05 11.42
C ARG A 38 -4.07 6.83 10.19
N LEU A 39 -3.84 6.15 9.06
CA LEU A 39 -3.48 6.84 7.82
C LEU A 39 -4.55 7.84 7.38
N LYS A 40 -5.83 7.46 7.42
CA LYS A 40 -6.93 8.36 7.07
C LYS A 40 -6.87 9.67 7.88
N ASN A 41 -6.73 9.58 9.20
CA ASN A 41 -6.65 10.76 10.06
C ASN A 41 -5.43 11.64 9.73
N GLU A 42 -4.31 11.04 9.35
CA GLU A 42 -3.13 11.79 8.92
C GLU A 42 -3.32 12.42 7.54
N LEU A 43 -4.00 11.74 6.61
CA LEU A 43 -4.35 12.33 5.31
C LEU A 43 -5.24 13.56 5.45
N GLU A 44 -6.15 13.60 6.43
CA GLU A 44 -6.93 14.80 6.75
C GLU A 44 -6.01 15.97 7.13
N LYS A 45 -5.05 15.74 8.05
CA LYS A 45 -4.07 16.76 8.46
C LYS A 45 -3.13 17.20 7.34
N LEU A 46 -2.72 16.28 6.47
CA LEU A 46 -1.89 16.60 5.31
C LEU A 46 -2.68 17.41 4.28
N SER A 47 -3.97 17.09 4.10
CA SER A 47 -4.85 17.85 3.21
C SER A 47 -5.01 19.29 3.69
N ASP A 48 -5.13 19.50 5.00
CA ASP A 48 -5.16 20.85 5.60
C ASP A 48 -3.86 21.63 5.39
N GLN A 49 -2.72 20.91 5.27
CA GLN A 49 -1.41 21.48 4.93
C GLN A 49 -1.23 21.66 3.41
N GLY A 50 -2.23 21.29 2.61
CA GLY A 50 -2.29 21.55 1.18
C GLY A 50 -1.45 20.59 0.34
N ILE A 51 -1.24 19.33 0.77
CA ILE A 51 -0.55 18.35 -0.08
C ILE A 51 -1.22 18.22 -1.45
N GLU A 52 -0.40 18.12 -2.50
CA GLU A 52 -0.87 17.98 -3.88
C GLU A 52 -0.78 16.54 -4.38
N ALA A 53 -0.03 15.67 -3.68
CA ALA A 53 0.18 14.29 -4.06
C ALA A 53 0.65 13.42 -2.88
N LEU A 54 0.65 12.10 -3.09
CA LEU A 54 1.12 11.09 -2.14
C LEU A 54 2.13 10.13 -2.78
N ILE A 55 3.16 9.80 -2.00
CA ILE A 55 4.02 8.64 -2.22
C ILE A 55 3.76 7.67 -1.08
N LEU A 56 3.38 6.44 -1.41
CA LEU A 56 3.18 5.35 -0.46
C LEU A 56 4.32 4.35 -0.59
N ASP A 57 5.17 4.27 0.42
CA ASP A 57 6.31 3.35 0.46
C ASP A 57 5.96 2.08 1.23
N LEU A 58 5.97 0.95 0.52
CA LEU A 58 5.72 -0.40 1.05
C LEU A 58 7.00 -1.24 1.13
N ARG A 59 8.18 -0.66 0.88
CA ARG A 59 9.45 -1.41 0.89
C ARG A 59 9.70 -2.02 2.26
N GLY A 60 10.12 -3.28 2.27
CA GLY A 60 10.32 -4.06 3.49
C GLY A 60 9.03 -4.52 4.19
N ASN A 61 7.84 -4.14 3.70
CA ASN A 61 6.58 -4.51 4.34
C ASN A 61 6.14 -5.92 3.93
N THR A 62 6.35 -6.87 4.84
CA THR A 62 5.97 -8.30 4.66
C THR A 62 4.47 -8.59 4.78
N GLY A 63 3.65 -7.55 4.91
CA GLY A 63 2.20 -7.61 4.96
C GLY A 63 1.63 -7.50 6.38
N GLY A 64 0.60 -8.28 6.66
CA GLY A 64 -0.15 -8.25 7.92
C GLY A 64 -1.63 -8.54 7.69
N LEU A 65 -2.52 -7.80 8.34
CA LEU A 65 -3.96 -8.06 8.27
C LEU A 65 -4.54 -7.73 6.89
N LEU A 66 -5.25 -8.70 6.31
CA LEU A 66 -6.02 -8.53 5.07
C LEU A 66 -7.05 -7.40 5.19
N SER A 67 -7.74 -7.32 6.32
CA SER A 67 -8.76 -6.28 6.58
C SER A 67 -8.17 -4.89 6.49
N ASP A 68 -6.95 -4.70 7.01
CA ASP A 68 -6.27 -3.42 6.97
C ASP A 68 -5.83 -3.06 5.54
N ALA A 69 -5.33 -4.02 4.77
CA ALA A 69 -5.01 -3.82 3.35
C ALA A 69 -6.24 -3.39 2.54
N VAL A 70 -7.38 -4.05 2.76
CA VAL A 70 -8.64 -3.71 2.11
C VAL A 70 -9.10 -2.31 2.52
N ASN A 71 -9.06 -1.98 3.81
CA ASN A 71 -9.48 -0.68 4.30
C ASN A 71 -8.56 0.43 3.76
N LEU A 72 -7.26 0.18 3.65
CA LEU A 72 -6.31 1.13 3.11
C LEU A 72 -6.51 1.33 1.59
N ALA A 73 -6.77 0.26 0.85
CA ALA A 73 -7.16 0.36 -0.56
C ALA A 73 -8.48 1.13 -0.77
N GLN A 74 -9.44 0.99 0.16
CA GLN A 74 -10.69 1.78 0.14
C GLN A 74 -10.47 3.28 0.34
N LEU A 75 -9.32 3.73 0.85
CA LEU A 75 -8.99 5.16 0.87
C LEU A 75 -8.75 5.71 -0.53
N PHE A 76 -8.35 4.89 -1.50
CA PHE A 76 -7.91 5.36 -2.82
C PHE A 76 -8.75 4.82 -3.99
N ILE A 77 -9.51 3.73 -3.79
CA ILE A 77 -10.30 3.06 -4.84
C ILE A 77 -11.79 3.24 -4.55
N ASN A 78 -12.46 4.05 -5.39
CA ASN A 78 -13.90 4.34 -5.29
C ASN A 78 -14.78 3.10 -5.51
N ARG A 79 -14.66 2.45 -6.67
CA ARG A 79 -15.53 1.34 -7.08
C ARG A 79 -14.72 0.23 -7.74
N GLY A 80 -15.26 -0.97 -7.68
CA GLY A 80 -14.65 -2.18 -8.23
C GLY A 80 -13.97 -3.05 -7.18
N ASN A 81 -13.44 -4.18 -7.63
CA ASN A 81 -12.86 -5.18 -6.73
C ASN A 81 -11.50 -4.69 -6.23
N ILE A 82 -11.18 -4.96 -4.96
CA ILE A 82 -9.83 -4.77 -4.39
C ILE A 82 -9.10 -6.10 -4.40
N VAL A 83 -9.76 -7.15 -3.91
CA VAL A 83 -9.19 -8.49 -3.85
C VAL A 83 -10.31 -9.53 -3.83
N ILE A 84 -10.05 -10.66 -4.48
CA ILE A 84 -10.95 -11.81 -4.54
C ILE A 84 -10.28 -12.95 -3.78
N VAL A 85 -10.84 -13.35 -2.64
CA VAL A 85 -10.36 -14.48 -1.85
C VAL A 85 -11.18 -15.71 -2.21
N LYS A 86 -10.51 -16.77 -2.69
CA LYS A 86 -11.13 -18.05 -3.02
C LYS A 86 -10.72 -19.08 -1.96
N GLU A 87 -11.71 -19.48 -1.17
CA GLU A 87 -11.63 -20.59 -0.23
C GLU A 87 -12.17 -21.87 -0.89
N LYS A 88 -12.08 -23.01 -0.19
CA LYS A 88 -12.49 -24.32 -0.77
C LYS A 88 -13.96 -24.36 -1.18
N ALA A 89 -14.85 -23.68 -0.45
CA ALA A 89 -16.29 -23.70 -0.69
C ALA A 89 -16.87 -22.31 -1.03
N ASP A 90 -16.13 -21.24 -0.76
CA ASP A 90 -16.63 -19.87 -0.82
C ASP A 90 -15.69 -18.95 -1.60
N THR A 91 -16.26 -17.89 -2.17
CA THR A 91 -15.51 -16.79 -2.78
C THR A 91 -15.97 -15.48 -2.17
N ILE A 92 -15.03 -14.75 -1.59
CA ILE A 92 -15.26 -13.46 -0.94
C ILE A 92 -14.59 -12.39 -1.79
N THR A 93 -15.38 -11.43 -2.28
CA THR A 93 -14.87 -10.28 -3.02
C THR A 93 -14.95 -9.02 -2.17
N TYR A 94 -13.80 -8.43 -1.88
CA TYR A 94 -13.70 -7.13 -1.24
C TYR A 94 -13.72 -6.04 -2.31
N ARG A 95 -14.43 -4.93 -2.05
CA ARG A 95 -14.66 -3.86 -3.02
C ARG A 95 -14.32 -2.49 -2.46
N GLY A 96 -13.97 -1.58 -3.36
CA GLY A 96 -13.81 -0.15 -3.10
C GLY A 96 -15.07 0.49 -2.54
N LYS A 97 -14.90 1.69 -1.98
CA LYS A 97 -15.98 2.56 -1.50
C LYS A 97 -15.67 3.98 -1.92
N ASP A 98 -16.72 4.80 -2.10
CA ASP A 98 -16.54 6.21 -2.44
C ASP A 98 -15.65 6.92 -1.40
N THR A 99 -14.64 7.63 -1.88
CA THR A 99 -13.59 8.24 -1.06
C THR A 99 -13.13 9.59 -1.62
N PRO A 100 -12.82 10.59 -0.77
CA PRO A 100 -12.31 11.88 -1.23
C PRO A 100 -10.90 11.80 -1.81
N TYR A 101 -10.12 10.76 -1.46
CA TYR A 101 -8.74 10.60 -1.93
C TYR A 101 -8.65 9.75 -3.21
N ALA A 102 -9.75 9.57 -3.94
CA ALA A 102 -9.71 8.84 -5.21
C ALA A 102 -8.89 9.53 -6.29
N GLN A 103 -8.82 10.87 -6.25
CA GLN A 103 -8.22 11.68 -7.30
C GLN A 103 -6.85 12.27 -6.94
N ILE A 104 -6.39 12.11 -5.70
CA ILE A 104 -5.05 12.60 -5.33
C ILE A 104 -3.98 11.82 -6.11
N PRO A 105 -3.04 12.48 -6.80
CA PRO A 105 -1.90 11.81 -7.42
C PRO A 105 -1.23 10.85 -6.43
N LEU A 106 -1.00 9.61 -6.85
CA LEU A 106 -0.48 8.55 -5.98
C LEU A 106 0.57 7.73 -6.73
N VAL A 107 1.74 7.59 -6.12
CA VAL A 107 2.80 6.66 -6.53
C VAL A 107 3.06 5.70 -5.37
N VAL A 108 3.31 4.42 -5.69
CA VAL A 108 3.61 3.39 -4.69
C VAL A 108 5.02 2.86 -4.93
N ILE A 109 5.84 2.82 -3.89
CA ILE A 109 7.18 2.22 -3.95
C ILE A 109 7.10 0.81 -3.36
N VAL A 110 7.65 -0.17 -4.08
CA VAL A 110 7.67 -1.58 -3.68
C VAL A 110 9.04 -2.20 -3.91
N ASP A 111 9.33 -3.26 -3.18
CA ASP A 111 10.56 -4.05 -3.30
C ASP A 111 10.28 -5.56 -3.21
N LYS A 112 11.34 -6.35 -3.33
CA LYS A 112 11.31 -7.82 -3.18
C LYS A 112 10.81 -8.33 -1.82
N TYR A 113 10.75 -7.47 -0.81
CA TYR A 113 10.28 -7.81 0.54
C TYR A 113 8.81 -7.42 0.77
N SER A 114 8.25 -6.62 -0.13
CA SER A 114 6.83 -6.28 -0.17
C SER A 114 6.04 -7.56 -0.42
N ALA A 115 5.22 -7.99 0.54
CA ALA A 115 4.56 -9.29 0.48
C ALA A 115 3.11 -9.24 0.97
N SER A 116 2.28 -10.18 0.51
CA SER A 116 0.94 -10.46 1.03
C SER A 116 0.04 -9.22 1.03
N ALA A 117 -0.36 -8.69 2.19
CA ALA A 117 -1.19 -7.48 2.29
C ALA A 117 -0.62 -6.28 1.50
N SER A 118 0.71 -6.11 1.45
CA SER A 118 1.36 -5.09 0.63
C SER A 118 1.08 -5.30 -0.85
N GLU A 119 1.11 -6.56 -1.30
CA GLU A 119 0.87 -6.93 -2.69
C GLU A 119 -0.61 -6.81 -3.05
N ILE A 120 -1.52 -7.13 -2.13
CA ILE A 120 -2.96 -6.88 -2.32
C ILE A 120 -3.20 -5.40 -2.61
N LEU A 121 -2.64 -4.52 -1.78
CA LEU A 121 -2.80 -3.09 -1.93
C LEU A 121 -2.15 -2.59 -3.23
N ALA A 122 -0.87 -2.90 -3.44
CA ALA A 122 -0.13 -2.45 -4.62
C ALA A 122 -0.77 -2.95 -5.92
N GLY A 123 -1.16 -4.22 -5.96
CA GLY A 123 -1.79 -4.84 -7.12
C GLY A 123 -3.20 -4.31 -7.39
N ALA A 124 -3.99 -4.04 -6.35
CA ALA A 124 -5.28 -3.39 -6.52
C ALA A 124 -5.12 -1.98 -7.09
N LEU A 125 -4.18 -1.19 -6.57
CA LEU A 125 -3.91 0.16 -7.07
C LEU A 125 -3.41 0.12 -8.53
N GLN A 126 -2.55 -0.83 -8.87
CA GLN A 126 -2.04 -1.00 -10.23
C GLN A 126 -3.15 -1.44 -11.21
N ASP A 127 -3.94 -2.46 -10.87
CA ASP A 127 -4.98 -3.01 -11.75
C ASP A 127 -6.09 -1.97 -12.05
N HIS A 128 -6.31 -1.02 -11.13
CA HIS A 128 -7.24 0.10 -11.33
C HIS A 128 -6.63 1.29 -12.08
N ASN A 129 -5.35 1.22 -12.48
CA ASN A 129 -4.56 2.37 -12.93
C ASN A 129 -4.63 3.54 -11.94
N ARG A 130 -4.81 3.24 -10.66
CA ARG A 130 -4.99 4.24 -9.60
C ARG A 130 -3.66 4.81 -9.15
N ALA A 131 -2.60 4.00 -9.15
CA ALA A 131 -1.25 4.44 -8.84
C ALA A 131 -0.24 3.79 -9.77
N LYS A 132 0.89 4.47 -9.96
CA LYS A 132 2.08 3.88 -10.59
C LYS A 132 2.94 3.21 -9.54
N LEU A 133 3.41 2.00 -9.84
CA LEU A 133 4.35 1.28 -8.98
C LEU A 133 5.78 1.52 -9.43
N VAL A 134 6.66 1.82 -8.48
CA VAL A 134 8.10 2.07 -8.68
C VAL A 134 8.90 1.09 -7.82
N GLY A 135 9.99 0.56 -8.35
CA GLY A 135 10.98 -0.21 -7.58
C GLY A 135 11.23 -1.61 -8.16
N ASN A 136 11.10 -2.65 -7.34
CA ASN A 136 11.38 -4.03 -7.75
C ASN A 136 10.15 -4.95 -7.66
N THR A 137 10.20 -6.06 -8.41
CA THR A 137 9.18 -7.11 -8.32
C THR A 137 9.00 -7.57 -6.87
N THR A 138 7.75 -7.65 -6.43
CA THR A 138 7.39 -8.03 -5.07
C THR A 138 7.58 -9.52 -4.80
N PHE A 139 7.34 -9.95 -3.56
CA PHE A 139 7.70 -11.31 -3.11
C PHE A 139 6.94 -12.45 -3.82
N GLY A 140 5.67 -12.26 -4.16
CA GLY A 140 4.83 -13.26 -4.83
C GLY A 140 4.08 -14.19 -3.90
N LYS A 141 3.46 -13.66 -2.83
CA LYS A 141 2.69 -14.47 -1.89
C LYS A 141 1.20 -14.20 -1.99
N SER A 142 0.46 -15.09 -2.65
CA SER A 142 -0.99 -15.00 -2.85
C SER A 142 -1.83 -15.84 -1.86
N THR A 143 -1.21 -16.37 -0.80
CA THR A 143 -1.90 -17.21 0.19
C THR A 143 -2.47 -16.41 1.36
N VAL A 144 -3.70 -16.76 1.76
CA VAL A 144 -4.34 -16.28 3.00
C VAL A 144 -4.14 -17.34 4.09
N GLN A 145 -3.63 -16.89 5.23
CA GLN A 145 -3.39 -17.75 6.39
C GLN A 145 -4.27 -17.31 7.55
N GLN A 146 -4.86 -18.27 8.25
CA GLN A 146 -5.64 -18.04 9.46
C GLN A 146 -4.90 -18.62 10.66
N ILE A 147 -5.05 -17.98 11.82
CA ILE A 147 -4.54 -18.46 13.10
C ILE A 147 -5.69 -19.10 13.86
N PHE A 148 -5.57 -20.38 14.18
CA PHE A 148 -6.50 -21.12 14.99
C PHE A 148 -5.92 -21.26 16.39
N SER A 149 -6.60 -20.68 17.38
CA SER A 149 -6.21 -20.81 18.78
C SER A 149 -6.56 -22.20 19.31
N LEU A 150 -5.64 -22.80 20.06
CA LEU A 150 -5.81 -24.10 20.70
C LEU A 150 -6.14 -23.94 22.19
N PRO A 151 -6.76 -24.96 22.84
CA PRO A 151 -7.17 -24.87 24.25
C PRO A 151 -6.02 -24.62 25.24
N ASP A 152 -4.79 -24.95 24.86
CA ASP A 152 -3.57 -24.75 25.66
C ASP A 152 -2.93 -23.37 25.45
N SER A 153 -3.66 -22.42 24.85
CA SER A 153 -3.19 -21.08 24.47
C SER A 153 -2.10 -21.06 23.39
N SER A 154 -1.80 -22.20 22.75
CA SER A 154 -1.00 -22.23 21.52
C SER A 154 -1.86 -21.88 20.31
N GLY A 155 -1.24 -21.75 19.13
CA GLY A 155 -1.97 -21.45 17.90
C GLY A 155 -1.35 -22.12 16.67
N ILE A 156 -2.19 -22.56 15.75
CA ILE A 156 -1.78 -23.10 14.46
C ILE A 156 -2.05 -22.05 13.39
N LYS A 157 -1.03 -21.71 12.61
CA LYS A 157 -1.18 -20.89 11.41
C LYS A 157 -1.11 -21.79 10.18
N PHE A 158 -2.17 -21.84 9.38
CA PHE A 158 -2.17 -22.59 8.13
C PHE A 158 -2.89 -21.84 7.01
N THR A 159 -2.54 -22.17 5.77
CA THR A 159 -3.11 -21.58 4.57
C THR A 159 -4.52 -22.14 4.33
N THR A 160 -5.51 -21.26 4.28
CA THR A 160 -6.93 -21.63 4.08
C THR A 160 -7.46 -21.22 2.72
N ALA A 161 -6.83 -20.23 2.07
CA ALA A 161 -7.32 -19.64 0.83
C ALA A 161 -6.18 -19.12 -0.04
N ASN A 162 -6.50 -18.87 -1.30
CA ASN A 162 -5.71 -18.03 -2.19
C ASN A 162 -6.46 -16.74 -2.47
N TYR A 163 -5.74 -15.66 -2.73
CA TYR A 163 -6.32 -14.42 -3.22
C TYR A 163 -5.87 -14.09 -4.64
N TYR A 164 -6.70 -13.34 -5.33
CA TYR A 164 -6.49 -12.88 -6.69
C TYR A 164 -6.70 -11.36 -6.74
N LEU A 165 -5.91 -10.69 -7.58
CA LEU A 165 -6.03 -9.25 -7.81
C LEU A 165 -7.32 -8.92 -8.61
N PRO A 166 -7.70 -7.63 -8.74
CA PRO A 166 -8.94 -7.25 -9.42
C PRO A 166 -9.07 -7.76 -10.85
N SER A 167 -7.95 -7.89 -11.58
CA SER A 167 -7.87 -8.49 -12.92
C SER A 167 -7.96 -10.03 -12.94
N GLU A 168 -8.24 -10.65 -11.79
CA GLU A 168 -8.25 -12.10 -11.55
C GLU A 168 -6.89 -12.79 -11.73
N ARG A 169 -5.80 -12.05 -11.91
CA ARG A 169 -4.45 -12.63 -11.95
C ARG A 169 -3.99 -13.10 -10.58
N SER A 170 -3.30 -14.24 -10.56
CA SER A 170 -2.52 -14.68 -9.41
C SER A 170 -1.13 -14.05 -9.45
N ILE A 171 -0.53 -13.87 -8.28
CA ILE A 171 0.84 -13.37 -8.12
C ILE A 171 1.74 -14.40 -7.43
N GLU A 172 1.25 -15.61 -7.15
CA GLU A 172 2.01 -16.66 -6.48
C GLU A 172 3.33 -16.93 -7.22
N GLU A 173 4.44 -16.95 -6.48
CA GLU A 173 5.81 -17.19 -6.98
C GLU A 173 6.33 -16.18 -8.03
N ILE A 174 5.51 -15.21 -8.45
CA ILE A 174 5.86 -14.21 -9.47
C ILE A 174 6.02 -12.82 -8.86
N GLY A 175 5.12 -12.44 -7.95
CA GLY A 175 5.01 -11.08 -7.45
C GLY A 175 4.30 -10.14 -8.42
N ILE A 176 4.30 -8.86 -8.06
CA ILE A 176 3.79 -7.75 -8.85
C ILE A 176 4.98 -7.06 -9.46
N ILE A 177 4.98 -6.99 -10.79
CA ILE A 177 5.98 -6.26 -11.56
C ILE A 177 5.60 -4.77 -11.51
N PRO A 178 6.47 -3.88 -11.01
CA PRO A 178 6.22 -2.44 -11.00
C PRO A 178 6.06 -1.86 -12.40
N ASP A 179 5.34 -0.75 -12.53
CA ASP A 179 5.26 0.01 -13.78
C ASP A 179 6.63 0.56 -14.20
N ILE A 180 7.47 0.89 -13.21
CA ILE A 180 8.80 1.46 -13.39
C ILE A 180 9.78 0.65 -12.54
N ILE A 181 10.62 -0.14 -13.22
CA ILE A 181 11.62 -0.98 -12.56
C ILE A 181 12.89 -0.16 -12.34
N ILE A 182 13.29 0.00 -11.09
CA ILE A 182 14.51 0.71 -10.69
C ILE A 182 15.10 0.04 -9.44
N ASN A 183 16.41 -0.16 -9.44
CA ASN A 183 17.14 -0.66 -8.27
C ASN A 183 17.68 0.53 -7.48
N ASP A 184 17.71 0.37 -6.16
CA ASP A 184 18.50 1.21 -5.27
C ASP A 184 19.96 0.72 -5.32
N ASP A 185 20.93 1.64 -5.38
CA ASP A 185 22.35 1.30 -5.18
C ASP A 185 22.70 1.47 -3.70
N ASP A 186 22.74 0.37 -2.95
CA ASP A 186 23.09 0.34 -1.52
C ASP A 186 24.47 0.98 -1.17
N LYS A 187 25.25 1.42 -2.18
CA LYS A 187 26.54 2.10 -2.03
C LYS A 187 26.44 3.62 -2.08
N THR A 188 25.31 4.19 -2.50
CA THR A 188 25.06 5.63 -2.49
C THR A 188 24.29 6.00 -1.22
N GLU A 189 24.33 7.28 -0.84
CA GLU A 189 23.42 7.80 0.20
C GLU A 189 22.06 8.21 -0.39
N GLU A 190 21.94 8.18 -1.72
CA GLU A 190 20.74 8.58 -2.46
C GLU A 190 19.77 7.40 -2.52
N ASP A 191 18.48 7.68 -2.33
CA ASP A 191 17.41 6.70 -2.52
C ASP A 191 16.88 6.85 -3.95
N GLU A 192 17.46 6.14 -4.91
CA GLU A 192 17.12 6.31 -6.32
C GLU A 192 15.65 5.94 -6.60
N GLN A 193 15.08 5.01 -5.84
CA GLN A 193 13.68 4.64 -5.98
C GLN A 193 12.75 5.78 -5.53
N LEU A 194 13.08 6.46 -4.43
CA LEU A 194 12.33 7.62 -3.95
C LEU A 194 12.48 8.82 -4.89
N GLU A 195 13.67 9.09 -5.43
CA GLU A 195 13.88 10.19 -6.39
C GLU A 195 13.09 9.96 -7.68
N VAL A 196 13.07 8.73 -8.20
CA VAL A 196 12.20 8.38 -9.33
C VAL A 196 10.73 8.54 -8.97
N ALA A 197 10.31 8.09 -7.79
CA ALA A 197 8.92 8.25 -7.34
C ALA A 197 8.50 9.73 -7.23
N LYS A 198 9.37 10.60 -6.70
CA LYS A 198 9.17 12.06 -6.65
C LYS A 198 9.01 12.63 -8.05
N LYS A 199 9.91 12.29 -8.98
CA LYS A 199 9.86 12.75 -10.37
C LYS A 199 8.54 12.38 -11.04
N ILE A 200 8.13 11.11 -10.97
CA ILE A 200 6.87 10.63 -11.56
C ILE A 200 5.67 11.31 -10.91
N THR A 201 5.72 11.53 -9.60
CA THR A 201 4.66 12.25 -8.88
C THR A 201 4.50 13.67 -9.42
N LEU A 202 5.61 14.38 -9.68
CA LEU A 202 5.58 15.73 -10.25
C LEU A 202 5.03 15.73 -11.68
N GLU A 203 5.41 14.77 -12.52
CA GLU A 203 4.86 14.61 -13.87
C GLU A 203 3.33 14.43 -13.83
N ILE A 204 2.80 13.59 -12.92
CA ILE A 204 1.36 13.40 -12.75
C ILE A 204 0.66 14.70 -12.30
N ILE A 205 1.27 15.47 -11.40
CA ILE A 205 0.72 16.76 -10.97
C ILE A 205 0.61 17.74 -12.15
N GLU A 206 1.65 17.82 -13.00
CA GLU A 206 1.68 18.70 -14.17
C GLU A 206 0.65 18.29 -15.24
N GLU A 207 0.52 16.99 -15.51
CA GLU A 207 -0.47 16.44 -16.44
C GLU A 207 -1.90 16.74 -15.99
N ASN A 208 -2.18 16.61 -14.69
CA ASN A 208 -3.49 16.92 -14.13
C ASN A 208 -3.82 18.41 -14.23
N LYS A 209 -2.86 19.30 -13.94
CA LYS A 209 -3.01 20.76 -14.12
C LYS A 209 -3.31 21.12 -15.57
N THR A 210 -2.58 20.53 -16.52
CA THR A 210 -2.77 20.76 -17.96
C THR A 210 -4.15 20.27 -18.44
N SER A 211 -4.57 19.09 -17.97
CA SER A 211 -5.88 18.51 -18.30
C SER A 211 -7.06 19.34 -17.77
N GLN A 212 -6.88 19.99 -16.62
CA GLN A 212 -7.90 20.86 -16.04
C GLN A 212 -8.03 22.18 -16.81
N ILE A 213 -6.91 22.82 -17.18
CA ILE A 213 -6.90 24.03 -18.02
C ILE A 213 -7.63 23.81 -19.35
N ASN A 214 -7.41 22.65 -19.99
CA ASN A 214 -8.06 22.31 -21.26
C ASN A 214 -9.57 22.05 -21.15
N LYS A 215 -10.06 21.72 -19.95
CA LYS A 215 -11.50 21.53 -19.69
C LYS A 215 -12.19 22.85 -19.37
N ASP A 216 -11.52 23.75 -18.65
CA ASP A 216 -12.09 25.04 -18.23
C ASP A 216 -12.01 26.11 -19.34
N GLY A 217 -11.17 25.91 -20.36
CA GLY A 217 -11.04 26.76 -21.55
C GLY A 217 -11.99 26.44 -22.72
N LYS A 218 -12.94 25.51 -22.54
CA LYS A 218 -14.00 25.17 -23.50
C LYS A 218 -15.37 25.52 -22.94
#